data_AF-I4HJM7-F1
#
_entry.id   AF-I4HJM7-F1
#
_cell.length_a   1.000
_cell.length_b   1.000
_cell.length_c   1.000
_cell.angle_alpha   90.00
_cell.angle_beta   90.00
_cell.angle_gamma   90.00
#
_symmetry.space_group_name_H-M   'P 1'
#
loop_
_entity.id
_entity.type
_entity.pdbx_description
1 polymer ?
#
loop_
_entity_poly.entity_id
_entity_poly.type
_entity_poly.pdbx_seq_one_letter_code
_entity_poly.pdbx_strand_id
1 'polypeptide(L)' 'MYLPVNIVRIDERTGNIFFLAGEEQEIIIFKNGDWRYV' A
#
# COMPACT_ATOMS: atom_id res chain seq x y z
N MET A 1 -11.22 4.44 12.24
CA MET A 1 -12.35 3.95 11.42
C MET A 1 -11.75 3.08 10.34
N TYR A 2 -12.32 1.91 10.05
CA TYR A 2 -11.81 1.05 8.97
C TYR A 2 -12.27 1.60 7.62
N LEU A 3 -11.36 1.66 6.66
CA LEU A 3 -11.67 2.02 5.27
C LEU A 3 -11.54 0.77 4.40
N PRO A 4 -12.38 0.65 3.34
CA PRO A 4 -12.20 -0.41 2.37
C PRO A 4 -10.88 -0.21 1.62
N VAL A 5 -10.16 -1.31 1.40
CA VAL A 5 -9.05 -1.34 0.45
C VAL A 5 -9.66 -1.44 -0.94
N ASN A 6 -9.51 -0.37 -1.71
CA ASN A 6 -10.06 -0.28 -3.06
C ASN A 6 -9.12 -0.93 -4.08
N ILE A 7 -7.81 -0.81 -3.87
CA ILE A 7 -6.78 -1.31 -4.79
C ILE A 7 -5.61 -1.91 -4.00
N VAL A 8 -5.11 -3.05 -4.47
CA VAL A 8 -3.82 -3.62 -4.07
C VAL A 8 -2.96 -3.76 -5.32
N ARG A 9 -1.73 -3.24 -5.29
CA ARG A 9 -0.78 -3.33 -6.41
C ARG A 9 0.57 -3.81 -5.94
N ILE A 10 1.20 -4.68 -6.72
CA ILE A 10 2.60 -5.06 -6.55
C ILE A 10 3.40 -4.40 -7.67
N ASP A 11 4.42 -3.64 -7.32
CA ASP A 11 5.42 -3.16 -8.28
C ASP A 11 6.48 -4.24 -8.48
N GLU A 12 6.43 -4.96 -9.60
CA GLU A 12 7.36 -6.06 -9.90
C GLU A 12 8.81 -5.61 -10.05
N ARG A 13 9.10 -4.33 -10.33
CA ARG A 13 10.48 -3.81 -10.39
C ARG A 13 11.12 -3.71 -9.01
N THR A 14 10.36 -3.28 -8.01
CA THR A 14 10.88 -2.99 -6.66
C THR A 14 10.51 -4.06 -5.65
N GLY A 15 9.43 -4.81 -5.90
CA GLY A 15 8.78 -5.72 -4.96
C GLY A 15 7.91 -5.01 -3.93
N ASN A 16 7.63 -3.72 -4.10
CA ASN A 16 6.81 -2.95 -3.17
C ASN A 16 5.32 -3.27 -3.37
N ILE A 17 4.57 -3.27 -2.26
CA ILE A 17 3.13 -3.48 -2.24
C ILE A 17 2.46 -2.17 -1.83
N PHE A 18 1.44 -1.78 -2.57
CA PHE A 18 0.66 -0.56 -2.34
C PHE A 18 -0.78 -0.94 -2.03
N PHE A 19 -1.29 -0.44 -0.90
CA PHE A 19 -2.70 -0.50 -0.54
C PHE A 19 -3.29 0.89 -0.63
N LEU A 20 -4.31 1.07 -1.47
CA LEU A 20 -5.06 2.33 -1.56
C LEU A 20 -6.42 2.11 -0.89
N ALA A 21 -6.68 2.85 0.17
CA ALA A 21 -7.87 2.74 0.99
C ALA A 21 -8.63 4.06 1.08
N GLY A 22 -9.96 3.99 0.95
CA GLY A 22 -10.78 5.20 0.84
C GLY A 22 -10.36 6.08 -0.34
N GLU A 23 -10.35 7.40 -0.13
CA GLU A 23 -10.01 8.38 -1.17
C GLU A 23 -8.57 8.91 -1.08
N GLU A 24 -7.95 8.88 0.10
CA GLU A 24 -6.67 9.57 0.35
C GLU A 24 -5.65 8.74 1.13
N GLN A 25 -5.96 7.51 1.56
CA GLN A 25 -5.02 6.74 2.39
C GLN A 25 -4.22 5.74 1.56
N GLU A 26 -2.90 5.77 1.73
CA GLU A 26 -1.98 4.82 1.12
C GLU A 26 -1.10 4.15 2.16
N ILE A 27 -0.94 2.82 2.05
CA ILE A 27 0.05 2.06 2.80
C ILE A 27 1.01 1.43 1.80
N ILE A 28 2.29 1.70 1.99
CA ILE A 28 3.37 1.11 1.19
C ILE A 28 4.10 0.11 2.07
N ILE A 29 4.20 -1.13 1.62
CA ILE A 29 5.09 -2.14 2.20
C ILE A 29 6.27 -2.32 1.26
N PHE A 30 7.46 -2.00 1.74
CA PHE A 30 8.69 -2.17 0.99
C PHE A 30 9.12 -3.63 0.98
N LYS A 31 9.92 -4.02 -0.02
CA LYS A 31 10.41 -5.40 -0.17
C LYS A 31 11.15 -5.95 1.07
N ASN A 32 11.76 -5.09 1.87
CA ASN A 32 12.46 -5.46 3.10
C ASN A 32 11.52 -5.67 4.31
N GLY A 33 10.21 -5.45 4.15
CA GLY A 33 9.20 -5.58 5.19
C GLY A 33 8.93 -4.29 5.98
N ASP A 34 9.73 -3.24 5.78
CA ASP A 34 9.40 -1.92 6.33
C ASP A 34 8.14 -1.39 5.65
N TRP A 35 7.40 -0.53 6.35
CA TRP A 35 6.18 0.04 5.83
C TRP A 35 6.08 1.53 6.13
N ARG A 36 5.29 2.22 5.32
CA ARG A 36 4.99 3.64 5.46
C ARG A 36 3.50 3.88 5.21
N TYR A 37 2.93 4.77 6.00
CA TYR A 37 1.63 5.38 5.77
C TYR A 37 1.82 6.75 5.09
N VAL A 38 1.04 7.01 4.04
CA VAL A 38 1.04 8.25 3.25
C VAL A 38 -0.38 8.79 3.20
#